data_AF-A0A7Y2AE72-F1
#
_entry.id   AF-A0A7Y2AE72-F1
#
_cell.length_a   1.000
_cell.length_b   1.000
_cell.length_c   1.000
_cell.angle_alpha   90.00
_cell.angle_beta   90.00
_cell.angle_gamma   90.00
#
_symmetry.space_group_name_H-M   'P 1'
#
loop_
_entity.id
_entity.type
_entity.pdbx_description
1 polymer ?
#
loop_
_entity_poly.entity_id
_entity_poly.type
_entity_poly.pdbx_seq_one_letter_code
_entity_poly.pdbx_strand_id
1 'polypeptide(L)'
;MPNVDQLIESIREGRVSEALAMLEAVPALAVSCSSLDGQLHGATPLHWAAHRNACDVCQRLIELGANVNESASDWWLTPLSWGADAGSADAVELLLKRGANVNQDAIVGTTALHAVAMGGSSQGKDRPEAYKRTAEILIAHGADVNRKTDQNRTPLDEAVKNQNKVVEAVLREHDAVLSTNPVIESDE
;
A
#
# COMPACT_ATOMS: atom_id res chain seq x y z
N MET A 1 17.96 8.18 23.74
CA MET A 1 16.67 7.47 23.54
C MET A 1 16.43 7.40 22.05
N PRO A 2 15.99 6.25 21.51
CA PRO A 2 15.65 6.14 20.10
C PRO A 2 14.52 7.11 19.75
N ASN A 3 14.55 7.66 18.53
CA ASN A 3 13.49 8.51 17.99
C ASN A 3 12.76 7.82 16.83
N VAL A 4 11.68 8.45 16.34
CA VAL A 4 10.82 7.85 15.30
C VAL A 4 11.56 7.68 13.97
N ASP A 5 12.45 8.61 13.65
CA ASP A 5 13.22 8.57 12.40
C ASP A 5 14.20 7.40 12.41
N GLN A 6 14.91 7.17 13.52
CA GLN A 6 15.78 6.01 13.71
C GLN A 6 15.01 4.69 13.60
N LEU A 7 13.80 4.62 14.16
CA LEU A 7 12.93 3.46 14.03
C LEU A 7 12.54 3.22 12.55
N ILE A 8 12.10 4.26 11.85
CA ILE A 8 11.73 4.17 10.43
C ILE A 8 12.92 3.72 9.58
N GLU A 9 14.10 4.26 9.84
CA GLU A 9 15.34 3.88 9.17
C GLU A 9 15.70 2.40 9.40
N SER A 10 15.62 1.92 10.64
CA SER A 10 15.84 0.50 10.95
C SER A 10 14.83 -0.42 10.26
N ILE A 11 13.57 0.00 10.13
CA ILE A 11 12.56 -0.74 9.36
C ILE A 11 12.92 -0.76 7.87
N ARG A 12 13.30 0.40 7.31
CA ARG A 12 13.65 0.55 5.89
C ARG A 12 14.83 -0.33 5.49
N GLU A 13 15.81 -0.45 6.38
CA GLU A 13 17.02 -1.24 6.19
C GLU A 13 16.84 -2.72 6.59
N GLY A 14 15.64 -3.12 7.02
CA GLY A 14 15.32 -4.50 7.35
C GLY A 14 15.85 -5.00 8.69
N ARG A 15 16.29 -4.10 9.58
CA ARG A 15 16.79 -4.41 10.93
C ARG A 15 15.62 -4.62 11.91
N VAL A 16 14.88 -5.70 11.71
CA VAL A 16 13.67 -6.04 12.50
C VAL A 16 13.96 -6.10 14.00
N SER A 17 15.02 -6.79 14.42
CA SER A 17 15.34 -6.92 15.85
C SER A 17 15.63 -5.58 16.52
N GLU A 18 16.30 -4.67 15.81
CA GLU A 18 16.56 -3.32 16.33
C GLU A 18 15.28 -2.50 16.41
N ALA A 19 14.43 -2.54 15.37
CA ALA A 19 13.15 -1.86 15.35
C ALA A 19 12.25 -2.31 16.52
N LEU A 20 12.18 -3.61 16.79
CA LEU A 20 11.43 -4.17 17.91
C LEU A 20 12.01 -3.72 19.26
N ALA A 21 13.34 -3.74 19.42
CA ALA A 21 13.99 -3.26 20.64
C ALA A 21 13.73 -1.76 20.89
N MET A 22 13.68 -0.93 19.83
CA MET A 22 13.30 0.48 19.94
C MET A 22 11.85 0.66 20.39
N LEU A 23 10.92 -0.16 19.88
CA LEU A 23 9.51 -0.15 20.28
C LEU A 23 9.28 -0.65 21.71
N GLU A 24 10.10 -1.60 22.17
CA GLU A 24 10.09 -2.03 23.58
C GLU A 24 10.60 -0.93 24.50
N ALA A 25 11.69 -0.26 24.13
CA ALA A 25 12.28 0.82 24.91
C ALA A 25 11.40 2.08 24.95
N VAL A 26 10.74 2.40 23.83
CA VAL A 26 9.93 3.62 23.68
C VAL A 26 8.64 3.30 22.90
N PRO A 27 7.59 2.77 23.56
CA PRO A 27 6.34 2.39 22.90
C PRO A 27 5.62 3.54 22.18
N ALA A 28 5.78 4.78 22.68
CA ALA A 28 5.20 5.97 22.09
C ALA A 28 5.66 6.23 20.64
N LEU A 29 6.79 5.66 20.21
CA LEU A 29 7.24 5.77 18.82
C LEU A 29 6.25 5.16 17.82
N ALA A 30 5.41 4.20 18.25
CA ALA A 30 4.47 3.51 17.36
C ALA A 30 3.41 4.43 16.74
N VAL A 31 3.03 5.50 17.46
CA VAL A 31 1.99 6.46 17.04
C VAL A 31 2.57 7.78 16.53
N SER A 32 3.89 7.91 16.53
CA SER A 32 4.58 9.10 16.04
C SER A 32 4.72 9.09 14.52
N CYS A 33 4.75 10.27 13.92
CA CYS A 33 5.11 10.47 12.52
C CYS A 33 6.48 11.16 12.42
N SER A 34 7.21 10.89 11.33
CA SER A 34 8.44 11.63 11.04
C SER A 34 8.12 13.10 10.72
N SER A 35 8.92 14.00 11.29
CA SER A 35 8.89 15.44 10.97
C SER A 35 9.95 15.82 9.94
N LEU A 36 10.71 14.86 9.40
CA LEU A 36 11.74 15.13 8.40
C LEU A 36 11.10 15.48 7.07
N ASP A 37 11.67 16.44 6.34
CA ASP A 37 11.20 16.80 5.01
C ASP A 37 11.47 15.69 3.97
N GLY A 38 10.75 15.73 2.85
CA GLY A 38 10.95 14.81 1.73
C GLY A 38 10.12 13.53 1.83
N GLN A 39 10.69 12.39 1.44
CA GLN A 39 9.96 11.11 1.33
C GLN A 39 9.50 10.54 2.68
N LEU A 40 10.07 11.02 3.79
CA LEU A 40 9.71 10.58 5.14
C LEU A 40 8.61 11.44 5.76
N HIS A 41 8.33 12.63 5.21
CA HIS A 41 7.47 13.61 5.87
C HIS A 41 6.07 13.07 6.11
N GLY A 42 5.63 13.09 7.36
CA GLY A 42 4.32 12.62 7.78
C GLY A 42 4.16 11.10 7.78
N ALA A 43 5.17 10.32 7.38
CA ALA A 43 5.10 8.87 7.42
C ALA A 43 5.22 8.36 8.85
N THR A 44 4.36 7.40 9.21
CA THR A 44 4.47 6.66 10.47
C THR A 44 5.32 5.40 10.28
N PRO A 45 5.87 4.80 11.36
CA PRO A 45 6.55 3.51 11.27
C PRO A 45 5.71 2.42 10.58
N LEU A 46 4.37 2.47 10.69
CA LEU A 46 3.48 1.49 10.09
C LEU A 46 3.47 1.56 8.56
N HIS A 47 3.62 2.75 7.97
CA HIS A 47 3.75 2.91 6.52
C HIS A 47 4.98 2.17 5.98
N TRP A 48 6.13 2.38 6.61
CA TRP A 48 7.38 1.74 6.22
C TRP A 48 7.38 0.23 6.51
N ALA A 49 6.81 -0.20 7.63
CA ALA A 49 6.69 -1.62 7.95
C ALA A 49 5.82 -2.35 6.93
N ALA A 50 4.70 -1.73 6.51
CA ALA A 50 3.83 -2.27 5.47
C ALA A 50 4.54 -2.36 4.11
N HIS A 51 5.23 -1.28 3.69
CA HIS A 51 6.00 -1.25 2.45
C HIS A 51 7.15 -2.28 2.44
N ARG A 52 7.69 -2.63 3.61
CA ARG A 52 8.81 -3.58 3.77
C ARG A 52 8.37 -5.03 3.92
N ASN A 53 7.07 -5.31 3.93
CA ASN A 53 6.48 -6.59 4.32
C ASN A 53 6.92 -7.09 5.71
N ALA A 54 7.25 -6.16 6.62
CA ALA A 54 7.78 -6.46 7.95
C ALA A 54 6.66 -6.79 8.94
N CYS A 55 6.04 -7.97 8.78
CA CYS A 55 4.83 -8.37 9.50
C CYS A 55 4.95 -8.31 11.02
N ASP A 56 6.08 -8.74 11.58
CA ASP A 56 6.31 -8.70 13.04
C ASP A 56 6.33 -7.26 13.57
N VAL A 57 6.89 -6.33 12.79
CA VAL A 57 6.91 -4.91 13.14
C VAL A 57 5.52 -4.30 12.96
N CYS A 58 4.81 -4.60 11.86
CA CYS A 58 3.42 -4.19 11.68
C CYS A 58 2.54 -4.63 12.85
N GLN A 59 2.65 -5.91 13.23
CA GLN A 59 1.95 -6.50 14.36
C GLN A 59 2.19 -5.68 15.63
N ARG A 60 3.47 -5.45 15.94
CA ARG A 60 3.86 -4.76 17.17
C ARG A 60 3.39 -3.32 17.19
N LEU A 61 3.50 -2.61 16.07
CA LEU A 61 3.03 -1.23 15.95
C LEU A 61 1.53 -1.11 16.19
N ILE A 62 0.74 -2.02 15.61
CA ILE A 62 -0.72 -2.06 15.78
C ILE A 62 -1.10 -2.35 17.23
N GLU A 63 -0.42 -3.30 17.89
CA GLU A 63 -0.61 -3.59 19.32
C GLU A 63 -0.31 -2.39 20.22
N LEU A 64 0.65 -1.55 19.81
CA LEU A 64 1.02 -0.32 20.51
C LEU A 64 0.13 0.89 20.15
N GLY A 65 -0.92 0.68 19.35
CA GLY A 65 -1.93 1.69 19.05
C GLY A 65 -1.70 2.47 17.75
N ALA A 66 -0.81 2.02 16.87
CA ALA A 66 -0.66 2.62 15.55
C ALA A 66 -1.99 2.53 14.77
N ASN A 67 -2.43 3.66 14.21
CA ASN A 67 -3.64 3.72 13.41
C ASN A 67 -3.42 3.09 12.04
N VAL A 68 -4.13 2.00 11.73
CA VAL A 68 -4.04 1.25 10.47
C VAL A 68 -4.53 2.04 9.25
N ASN A 69 -5.33 3.08 9.47
CA ASN A 69 -5.92 3.95 8.46
C ASN A 69 -5.30 5.36 8.46
N GLU A 70 -4.18 5.56 9.17
CA GLU A 70 -3.50 6.85 9.24
C GLU A 70 -3.09 7.32 7.85
N SER A 71 -3.46 8.55 7.49
CA SER A 71 -3.02 9.16 6.24
C SER A 71 -1.76 9.98 6.50
N ALA A 72 -0.63 9.62 5.87
CA ALA A 72 0.56 10.47 5.92
C ALA A 72 0.23 11.87 5.39
N SER A 73 0.54 12.91 6.17
CA SER A 73 -0.02 14.27 6.04
C SER A 73 0.07 14.87 4.64
N ASP A 74 1.18 14.66 3.94
CA ASP A 74 1.47 15.38 2.69
C ASP A 74 1.14 14.57 1.45
N TRP A 75 1.16 13.24 1.58
CA TRP A 75 0.96 12.32 0.46
C TRP A 75 -0.41 11.67 0.49
N TRP A 76 -1.18 11.83 1.57
CA TRP A 76 -2.49 11.20 1.76
C TRP A 76 -2.47 9.69 1.53
N LEU A 77 -1.33 9.05 1.75
CA LEU A 77 -1.18 7.61 1.56
C LEU A 77 -1.47 6.90 2.88
N THR A 78 -2.04 5.72 2.80
CA THR A 78 -2.30 4.86 3.97
C THR A 78 -1.24 3.77 4.06
N PRO A 79 -1.05 3.13 5.24
CA PRO A 79 -0.20 1.95 5.34
C PRO A 79 -0.60 0.86 4.34
N LEU A 80 -1.91 0.71 4.09
CA LEU A 80 -2.44 -0.26 3.14
C LEU A 80 -2.01 0.07 1.69
N SER A 81 -2.08 1.33 1.27
CA SER A 81 -1.66 1.72 -0.08
C SER A 81 -0.15 1.61 -0.27
N TRP A 82 0.66 1.85 0.76
CA TRP A 82 2.12 1.63 0.75
C TRP A 82 2.48 0.15 0.62
N GLY A 83 1.82 -0.71 1.40
CA GLY A 83 1.99 -2.15 1.28
C GLY A 83 1.58 -2.66 -0.11
N ALA A 84 0.49 -2.13 -0.66
CA ALA A 84 -0.02 -2.50 -1.97
C ALA A 84 0.92 -2.09 -3.12
N ASP A 85 1.43 -0.85 -3.12
CA ASP A 85 2.41 -0.37 -4.10
C ASP A 85 3.70 -1.21 -4.10
N ALA A 86 4.12 -1.68 -2.91
CA ALA A 86 5.30 -2.54 -2.75
C ALA A 86 5.05 -4.03 -3.03
N GLY A 87 3.80 -4.45 -3.29
CA GLY A 87 3.42 -5.86 -3.43
C GLY A 87 3.63 -6.67 -2.14
N SER A 88 3.54 -6.03 -0.97
CA SER A 88 3.77 -6.65 0.35
C SER A 88 2.54 -7.42 0.82
N ALA A 89 2.27 -8.56 0.18
CA ALA A 89 1.04 -9.34 0.34
C ALA A 89 0.71 -9.68 1.80
N ASP A 90 1.68 -10.14 2.59
CA ASP A 90 1.44 -10.58 3.97
C ASP A 90 1.12 -9.38 4.89
N ALA A 91 1.81 -8.26 4.72
CA ALA A 91 1.52 -7.04 5.46
C ALA A 91 0.16 -6.45 5.07
N VAL A 92 -0.21 -6.49 3.78
CA VAL A 92 -1.53 -6.06 3.30
C VAL A 92 -2.64 -6.92 3.92
N GLU A 93 -2.48 -8.24 3.91
CA GLU A 93 -3.43 -9.16 4.53
C GLU A 93 -3.58 -8.89 6.04
N LEU A 94 -2.45 -8.65 6.74
CA LEU A 94 -2.46 -8.30 8.15
C LEU A 94 -3.21 -6.99 8.41
N LEU A 95 -2.93 -5.93 7.65
CA LEU A 95 -3.59 -4.64 7.82
C LEU A 95 -5.11 -4.75 7.61
N LEU A 96 -5.55 -5.48 6.59
CA LEU A 96 -6.97 -5.72 6.31
C LEU A 96 -7.65 -6.49 7.46
N LYS A 97 -6.99 -7.54 7.97
CA LYS A 97 -7.46 -8.28 9.17
C LYS A 97 -7.53 -7.41 10.43
N ARG A 98 -6.83 -6.27 10.45
CA ARG A 98 -6.81 -5.29 11.55
C ARG A 98 -7.70 -4.08 11.30
N GLY A 99 -8.58 -4.14 10.31
CA GLY A 99 -9.58 -3.10 10.06
C GLY A 99 -9.10 -1.96 9.17
N ALA A 100 -8.05 -2.18 8.37
CA ALA A 100 -7.73 -1.26 7.29
C ALA A 100 -8.90 -1.19 6.29
N ASN A 101 -9.31 0.01 5.92
CA ASN A 101 -10.36 0.21 4.93
C ASN A 101 -9.80 0.00 3.52
N VAL A 102 -10.19 -1.10 2.88
CA VAL A 102 -9.72 -1.51 1.55
C VAL A 102 -9.99 -0.46 0.46
N ASN A 103 -11.06 0.32 0.62
CA ASN A 103 -11.50 1.34 -0.34
C ASN A 103 -11.25 2.76 0.18
N GLN A 104 -10.40 2.94 1.19
CA GLN A 104 -10.01 4.28 1.63
C GLN A 104 -9.27 4.99 0.50
N ASP A 105 -9.75 6.18 0.18
CA ASP A 105 -9.09 7.05 -0.77
C ASP A 105 -7.76 7.50 -0.18
N ALA A 106 -6.71 7.32 -0.97
CA ALA A 106 -5.40 7.87 -0.77
C ALA A 106 -5.26 9.16 -1.60
N ILE A 107 -4.13 9.36 -2.29
CA ILE A 107 -3.91 10.53 -3.16
C ILE A 107 -4.82 10.50 -4.40
N VAL A 108 -5.50 11.62 -4.72
CA VAL A 108 -6.26 11.80 -5.99
C VAL A 108 -7.30 10.69 -6.22
N GLY A 109 -7.98 10.23 -5.16
CA GLY A 109 -8.98 9.16 -5.24
C GLY A 109 -8.41 7.78 -5.57
N THR A 110 -7.10 7.57 -5.42
CA THR A 110 -6.47 6.25 -5.59
C THR A 110 -6.76 5.37 -4.38
N THR A 111 -7.06 4.10 -4.61
CA THR A 111 -7.22 3.09 -3.54
C THR A 111 -5.99 2.19 -3.48
N ALA A 112 -5.91 1.29 -2.50
CA ALA A 112 -4.87 0.26 -2.46
C ALA A 112 -4.85 -0.60 -3.74
N LEU A 113 -6.00 -0.83 -4.38
CA LEU A 113 -6.07 -1.57 -5.64
C LEU A 113 -5.48 -0.78 -6.82
N HIS A 114 -5.60 0.54 -6.84
CA HIS A 114 -4.87 1.39 -7.79
C HIS A 114 -3.36 1.32 -7.52
N ALA A 115 -2.94 1.36 -6.25
CA ALA A 115 -1.54 1.30 -5.86
C ALA A 115 -0.84 0.01 -6.33
N VAL A 116 -1.44 -1.16 -6.11
CA VAL A 116 -0.88 -2.44 -6.61
C VAL A 116 -0.87 -2.51 -8.13
N ALA A 117 -1.85 -1.90 -8.81
CA ALA A 117 -1.90 -1.82 -10.27
C ALA A 117 -0.83 -0.91 -10.86
N MET A 118 -0.58 0.25 -10.22
CA MET A 118 0.55 1.13 -10.55
C MET A 118 1.89 0.44 -10.31
N GLY A 119 1.97 -0.34 -9.23
CA GLY A 119 3.07 -1.25 -8.91
C GLY A 119 4.43 -0.60 -9.09
N GLY A 120 4.81 0.24 -8.12
CA GLY A 120 6.07 0.99 -8.01
C GLY A 120 7.14 0.69 -9.08
N SER A 121 7.46 1.73 -9.85
CA SER A 121 8.38 1.79 -11.00
C SER A 121 9.80 1.21 -10.79
N SER A 122 10.18 0.80 -9.58
CA SER A 122 11.59 0.58 -9.20
C SER A 122 11.89 -0.65 -8.33
N GLN A 123 10.91 -1.36 -7.78
CA GLN A 123 11.17 -2.48 -6.84
C GLN A 123 10.27 -3.72 -7.05
N GLY A 124 9.30 -3.63 -7.97
CA GLY A 124 8.22 -4.60 -8.08
C GLY A 124 8.21 -5.50 -9.32
N LYS A 125 8.88 -5.08 -10.41
CA LYS A 125 8.83 -5.80 -11.68
C LYS A 125 9.42 -7.21 -11.62
N ASP A 126 10.31 -7.46 -10.65
CA ASP A 126 10.97 -8.77 -10.48
C ASP A 126 10.17 -9.74 -9.59
N ARG A 127 9.02 -9.33 -9.03
CA ARG A 127 8.18 -10.17 -8.14
C ARG A 127 6.71 -10.18 -8.56
N PRO A 128 6.38 -10.63 -9.78
CA PRO A 128 5.01 -10.62 -10.30
C PRO A 128 4.00 -11.34 -9.39
N GLU A 129 4.39 -12.46 -8.80
CA GLU A 129 3.52 -13.25 -7.89
C GLU A 129 3.13 -12.49 -6.62
N ALA A 130 4.00 -11.59 -6.12
CA ALA A 130 3.71 -10.80 -4.94
C ALA A 130 2.61 -9.76 -5.23
N TYR A 131 2.66 -9.12 -6.40
CA TYR A 131 1.62 -8.19 -6.87
C TYR A 131 0.32 -8.93 -7.19
N LYS A 132 0.40 -10.10 -7.82
CA LYS A 132 -0.75 -10.98 -8.06
C LYS A 132 -1.50 -11.26 -6.76
N ARG A 133 -0.78 -11.82 -5.78
CA ARG A 133 -1.34 -12.20 -4.48
C ARG A 133 -1.88 -10.98 -3.75
N THR A 134 -1.20 -9.85 -3.82
CA THR A 134 -1.66 -8.60 -3.19
C THR A 134 -2.98 -8.12 -3.81
N ALA A 135 -3.12 -8.15 -5.13
CA ALA A 135 -4.36 -7.78 -5.82
C ALA A 135 -5.52 -8.75 -5.46
N GLU A 136 -5.25 -10.06 -5.47
CA GLU A 136 -6.23 -11.09 -5.06
C GLU A 136 -6.70 -10.87 -3.61
N ILE A 137 -5.79 -10.57 -2.68
CA ILE A 137 -6.13 -10.27 -1.28
C ILE A 137 -7.03 -9.04 -1.20
N LEU A 138 -6.68 -7.95 -1.89
CA LEU A 138 -7.49 -6.73 -1.88
C LEU A 138 -8.91 -6.99 -2.41
N ILE A 139 -9.03 -7.71 -3.54
CA ILE A 139 -10.33 -8.07 -4.13
C ILE A 139 -11.13 -8.97 -3.18
N ALA A 140 -10.50 -9.98 -2.58
CA ALA A 140 -11.14 -10.87 -1.62
C ALA A 140 -11.66 -10.13 -0.37
N HIS A 141 -11.03 -9.02 0.00
CA HIS A 141 -11.47 -8.14 1.09
C HIS A 141 -12.46 -7.05 0.65
N GLY A 142 -12.95 -7.08 -0.60
CA GLY A 142 -14.00 -6.19 -1.09
C GLY A 142 -13.49 -4.89 -1.71
N ALA A 143 -12.26 -4.88 -2.27
CA ALA A 143 -11.81 -3.77 -3.09
C ALA A 143 -12.73 -3.58 -4.31
N ASP A 144 -13.14 -2.34 -4.56
CA ASP A 144 -13.90 -1.98 -5.75
C ASP A 144 -12.97 -1.98 -6.98
N VAL A 145 -13.06 -3.03 -7.79
CA VAL A 145 -12.27 -3.26 -9.00
C VAL A 145 -12.48 -2.21 -10.09
N ASN A 146 -13.58 -1.47 -10.02
CA ASN A 146 -13.97 -0.44 -11.00
C ASN A 146 -14.01 0.96 -10.39
N ARG A 147 -13.48 1.14 -9.16
CA ARG A 147 -13.35 2.44 -8.50
C ARG A 147 -12.61 3.39 -9.42
N LYS A 148 -13.11 4.60 -9.57
CA LYS A 148 -12.46 5.64 -10.37
C LYS A 148 -11.74 6.63 -9.48
N THR A 149 -10.49 6.92 -9.83
CA THR A 149 -9.76 8.10 -9.34
C THR A 149 -10.43 9.39 -9.79
N ASP A 150 -10.00 10.52 -9.25
CA ASP A 150 -10.47 11.86 -9.67
C ASP A 150 -10.13 12.16 -11.14
N GLN A 151 -9.16 11.43 -11.71
CA GLN A 151 -8.80 11.49 -13.13
C GLN A 151 -9.61 10.52 -14.00
N ASN A 152 -10.70 9.96 -13.46
CA ASN A 152 -11.56 8.96 -14.09
C ASN A 152 -10.80 7.69 -14.51
N ARG A 153 -9.66 7.37 -13.89
CA ARG A 153 -8.93 6.11 -14.13
C ARG A 153 -9.35 5.03 -13.16
N THR A 154 -9.53 3.81 -13.66
CA THR A 154 -9.77 2.58 -12.89
C THR A 154 -8.44 1.91 -12.54
N PRO A 155 -8.43 0.92 -11.61
CA PRO A 155 -7.26 0.09 -11.38
C PRO A 155 -6.77 -0.61 -12.66
N LEU A 156 -7.67 -1.00 -13.56
CA LEU A 156 -7.30 -1.64 -14.81
C LEU A 156 -6.56 -0.67 -15.75
N ASP A 157 -6.98 0.59 -15.81
CA ASP A 157 -6.27 1.61 -16.59
C ASP A 157 -4.83 1.81 -16.08
N GLU A 158 -4.64 1.80 -14.76
CA GLU A 158 -3.31 1.91 -14.16
C GLU A 158 -2.45 0.69 -14.46
N ALA A 159 -3.01 -0.53 -14.37
CA ALA A 159 -2.28 -1.75 -14.67
C ALA A 159 -1.80 -1.77 -16.12
N VAL A 160 -2.66 -1.37 -17.07
CA VAL A 160 -2.33 -1.28 -18.51
C VAL A 160 -1.26 -0.21 -18.74
N LYS A 161 -1.44 0.99 -18.20
CA LYS A 161 -0.50 2.12 -18.34
C LYS A 161 0.90 1.77 -17.82
N ASN A 162 0.98 1.04 -16.71
CA ASN A 162 2.25 0.66 -16.07
C ASN A 162 2.79 -0.70 -16.56
N GLN A 163 2.12 -1.34 -17.52
CA GLN A 163 2.48 -2.66 -18.08
C GLN A 163 2.53 -3.76 -17.02
N ASN A 164 1.72 -3.65 -15.97
CA ASN A 164 1.60 -4.64 -14.91
C ASN A 164 0.67 -5.78 -15.35
N LYS A 165 1.16 -6.62 -16.26
CA LYS A 165 0.39 -7.69 -16.91
C LYS A 165 -0.24 -8.68 -15.93
N VAL A 166 0.39 -8.90 -14.79
CA VAL A 166 -0.08 -9.86 -13.80
C VAL A 166 -1.27 -9.32 -13.03
N VAL A 167 -1.20 -8.06 -12.58
CA VAL A 167 -2.37 -7.41 -11.96
C VAL A 167 -3.46 -7.15 -13.00
N GLU A 168 -3.10 -6.81 -14.24
CA GLU A 168 -4.06 -6.71 -15.35
C GLU A 168 -4.87 -8.00 -15.52
N ALA A 169 -4.20 -9.17 -15.55
CA ALA A 169 -4.86 -10.46 -15.67
C ALA A 169 -5.84 -10.71 -14.52
N VAL A 170 -5.39 -10.51 -13.26
CA VAL A 170 -6.26 -10.65 -12.07
C VAL A 170 -7.47 -9.73 -12.16
N LEU A 171 -7.28 -8.46 -12.52
CA LEU A 171 -8.38 -7.50 -12.64
C LEU A 171 -9.39 -7.95 -13.71
N ARG A 172 -8.93 -8.44 -14.87
CA ARG A 172 -9.81 -8.97 -15.93
C ARG A 172 -10.56 -10.23 -15.51
N GLU A 173 -9.93 -11.10 -14.73
CA GLU A 173 -10.59 -12.29 -14.16
C GLU A 173 -11.71 -11.93 -13.17
N HIS A 174 -11.68 -10.71 -12.63
CA HIS A 174 -12.66 -10.18 -11.69
C HIS A 174 -13.55 -9.06 -12.27
N ASP A 175 -13.84 -9.14 -13.58
CA ASP A 175 -14.77 -8.24 -14.29
C ASP A 175 -14.40 -6.73 -14.21
N ALA A 176 -13.12 -6.41 -14.04
CA ALA A 176 -12.66 -5.03 -14.13
C ALA A 176 -12.78 -4.52 -15.58
N VAL A 177 -13.21 -3.27 -15.74
CA VAL A 177 -13.35 -2.60 -17.04
C VAL A 177 -12.47 -1.37 -17.12
N LEU A 178 -12.04 -1.03 -18.34
CA LEU A 178 -11.31 0.21 -18.60
C LEU A 178 -12.25 1.41 -18.39
N SER A 179 -11.67 2.58 -18.09
CA SER A 179 -12.46 3.80 -17.91
C SER A 179 -13.10 4.33 -19.19
N THR A 180 -12.55 3.98 -20.36
CA THR A 180 -13.10 4.33 -21.66
C THR A 180 -14.27 3.40 -21.99
N ASN A 181 -15.40 3.95 -22.45
CA ASN A 181 -16.40 3.16 -23.17
C ASN A 181 -15.69 2.39 -24.29
N PRO A 182 -16.10 1.14 -24.60
CA PRO A 182 -15.56 0.44 -25.76
C PRO A 182 -15.72 1.39 -26.94
N VAL A 183 -14.58 1.78 -27.52
CA VAL A 183 -14.59 2.43 -28.83
C VAL A 183 -15.19 1.37 -29.72
N ILE A 184 -16.47 1.50 -30.03
CA ILE A 184 -17.04 0.83 -31.18
C ILE A 184 -16.26 1.47 -32.32
N GLU A 185 -15.19 0.81 -32.76
CA GLU A 185 -14.60 1.10 -34.05
C GLU A 185 -15.73 0.85 -35.04
N SER A 186 -16.43 1.92 -35.39
CA SER A 186 -17.32 1.94 -36.52
C SER A 186 -16.42 1.85 -37.74
N ASP A 187 -16.24 0.62 -38.23
CA ASP A 187 -15.75 0.37 -39.57
C ASP A 187 -16.69 1.09 -40.56
N GLU A 188 -16.27 2.26 -41.05
CA GLU A 188 -16.77 2.89 -42.28
C GLU A 188 -15.85 2.57 -43.46
#